data_AF-A0A8C4RX96-F1
#
_entry.id   AF-A0A8C4RX96-F1
#
_cell.length_a   1.000
_cell.length_b   1.000
_cell.length_c   1.000
_cell.angle_alpha   90.00
_cell.angle_beta   90.00
_cell.angle_gamma   90.00
#
_symmetry.space_group_name_H-M   'P 1'
#
loop_
_entity.id
_entity.type
_entity.pdbx_description
1 polymer ?
#
loop_
_entity_poly.entity_id
_entity_poly.type
_entity_poly.pdbx_seq_one_letter_code
_entity_poly.pdbx_strand_id
1 'polypeptide(L)'
;MLANTRGFLWSDVETRALLDIWGEQDVQTALDGNFRNSHVYRDVACRLGEMGFERTPEQCRIRVKGLKRQYYQAKEGMKKNGHYRKICKFYDEMDRILSNRPHLDPQDMIDSVAVGDDAMDGTEEEAESGEHSHEAYMEGTGGECSYAEHPVKLESPSFPITVPACNSVLQRQNNAQTNTPPMARPKRSKKRYTNLSLDKLMEKFLEQSMEAEENFYKYEEQRLKVEDKRREAEHSRELQMLQVLGQMFAGIATSSPGIQHSQTLSSATLQRQNNHHHPDHISQNVAAAPAQPLVIERAFSLSNPHATRTMENLLPLVRNVIPPLTSKKHKGQDGRVGIIGGCQEYTGAPYFAAISALKVGADLSHVFCTKDAATVIKSYSPELIVHPVLDAPNAVDEVDKWLSRLHTIVVGPGLGRDEQLLENAKGIIEKSRGRGIPIVIDADGLWLIAQQPSIIQGYQKAILTPNFMEFSRLYEAVCRDSMDSSERQRAVLRLSQAMGNLTIVQKGEKDFISDGVKVVACSLEGSSRRCGGQGDLLSGSLGVFAHWAYLSGTENINGFSPSIVAAFGACSLTRQCNSQAFQKLGRAMTTTDMISEIGVAFKKLFET
;
A
#
# COMPACT_ATOMS: atom_id res chain seq x y z
N MET A 1 -29.08 5.63 -20.91
CA MET A 1 -27.69 6.16 -20.94
C MET A 1 -26.80 5.15 -20.24
N LEU A 2 -26.06 4.34 -21.00
CA LEU A 2 -25.05 3.43 -20.50
C LEU A 2 -23.70 4.02 -20.89
N ALA A 3 -22.99 4.62 -19.94
CA ALA A 3 -21.63 5.09 -20.15
C ALA A 3 -20.72 4.61 -19.02
N ASN A 4 -19.53 4.17 -19.42
CA ASN A 4 -18.27 4.21 -18.67
C ASN A 4 -17.77 3.01 -17.84
N THR A 5 -17.60 1.85 -18.50
CA THR A 5 -16.62 0.82 -18.10
C THR A 5 -15.56 0.49 -19.17
N ARG A 6 -15.50 1.22 -20.29
CA ARG A 6 -14.55 0.95 -21.42
C ARG A 6 -13.19 1.66 -21.31
N GLY A 7 -12.89 2.35 -20.21
CA GLY A 7 -11.72 3.24 -20.08
C GLY A 7 -10.33 2.59 -20.21
N PHE A 8 -10.19 1.27 -20.06
CA PHE A 8 -8.87 0.59 -20.07
C PHE A 8 -8.64 -0.44 -21.18
N LEU A 9 -9.70 -0.98 -21.80
CA LEU A 9 -9.57 -1.98 -22.85
C LEU A 9 -9.64 -1.30 -24.22
N TRP A 10 -8.52 -1.32 -24.93
CA TRP A 10 -8.43 -0.91 -26.33
C TRP A 10 -8.77 -2.09 -27.22
N SER A 11 -9.79 -1.95 -28.07
CA SER A 11 -10.08 -3.00 -29.06
C SER A 11 -9.07 -2.97 -30.21
N ASP A 12 -8.98 -4.05 -30.98
CA ASP A 12 -8.11 -4.08 -32.17
C ASP A 12 -8.53 -3.06 -33.22
N VAL A 13 -9.84 -2.86 -33.40
CA VAL A 13 -10.40 -1.91 -34.38
C VAL A 13 -10.06 -0.49 -33.95
N GLU A 14 -10.25 -0.19 -32.67
CA GLU A 14 -9.92 1.11 -32.08
C GLU A 14 -8.41 1.41 -32.10
N THR A 15 -7.58 0.39 -31.86
CA THR A 15 -6.11 0.54 -31.93
C THR A 15 -5.66 0.82 -33.37
N ARG A 16 -6.28 0.20 -34.37
CA ARG A 16 -5.98 0.51 -35.79
C ARG A 16 -6.44 1.91 -36.17
N ALA A 17 -7.65 2.31 -35.78
CA ALA A 17 -8.13 3.68 -36.01
C ALA A 17 -7.19 4.73 -35.41
N LEU A 18 -6.70 4.50 -34.18
CA LEU A 18 -5.69 5.36 -33.57
C LEU A 18 -4.38 5.40 -34.38
N LEU A 19 -3.88 4.26 -34.86
CA LEU A 19 -2.64 4.20 -35.63
C LEU A 19 -2.78 4.82 -37.02
N ASP A 20 -3.94 4.71 -37.65
CA ASP A 20 -4.20 5.34 -38.95
C ASP A 20 -4.18 6.86 -38.82
N ILE A 21 -4.92 7.44 -37.84
CA ILE A 21 -4.90 8.89 -37.55
C ILE A 21 -3.49 9.32 -37.13
N TRP A 22 -2.87 8.58 -36.22
CA TRP A 22 -1.53 8.92 -35.73
C TRP A 22 -0.49 8.87 -36.85
N GLY A 23 -0.66 7.98 -37.83
CA GLY A 23 0.23 7.83 -38.98
C GLY A 23 0.04 8.88 -40.08
N GLU A 24 -0.95 9.76 -39.99
CA GLU A 24 -1.17 10.82 -40.98
C GLU A 24 -0.01 11.82 -41.01
N GLN A 25 0.27 12.36 -42.20
CA GLN A 25 1.46 13.18 -42.44
C GLN A 25 1.42 14.50 -41.65
N ASP A 26 0.26 15.11 -41.50
CA ASP A 26 0.03 16.33 -40.71
C ASP A 26 0.30 16.07 -39.21
N VAL A 27 -0.22 14.97 -38.67
CA VAL A 27 0.01 14.56 -37.29
C VAL A 27 1.48 14.23 -37.04
N GLN A 28 2.12 13.47 -37.94
CA GLN A 28 3.55 13.14 -37.82
C GLN A 28 4.45 14.36 -37.94
N THR A 29 4.09 15.34 -38.78
CA THR A 29 4.83 16.61 -38.93
C THR A 29 4.67 17.49 -37.68
N ALA A 30 3.47 17.57 -37.12
CA ALA A 30 3.22 18.32 -35.88
C ALA A 30 3.91 17.71 -34.64
N LEU A 31 4.19 16.40 -34.69
CA LEU A 31 4.96 15.69 -33.66
C LEU A 31 6.48 15.78 -33.85
N ASP A 32 6.96 16.25 -35.00
CA ASP A 32 8.38 16.28 -35.29
C ASP A 32 9.06 17.49 -34.63
N GLY A 33 10.11 17.25 -33.83
CA GLY A 33 10.87 18.30 -33.15
C GLY A 33 10.12 19.11 -32.06
N ASN A 34 8.87 18.76 -31.73
CA ASN A 34 8.05 19.54 -30.79
C ASN A 34 7.87 18.83 -29.43
N PHE A 35 8.40 19.45 -28.37
CA PHE A 35 8.30 18.98 -26.98
C PHE A 35 6.92 19.23 -26.35
N ARG A 36 6.14 20.21 -26.87
CA ARG A 36 4.80 20.57 -26.38
C ARG A 36 3.72 20.11 -27.35
N ASN A 37 3.48 18.80 -27.39
CA ASN A 37 2.57 18.15 -28.34
C ASN A 37 1.15 17.82 -27.79
N SER A 38 0.73 18.47 -26.68
CA SER A 38 -0.59 18.25 -26.07
C SER A 38 -1.76 18.56 -27.02
N HIS A 39 -1.63 19.64 -27.81
CA HIS A 39 -2.64 20.02 -28.80
C HIS A 39 -2.76 18.99 -29.93
N VAL A 40 -1.67 18.32 -30.32
CA VAL A 40 -1.68 17.27 -31.35
C VAL A 40 -2.48 16.06 -30.89
N TYR A 41 -2.27 15.62 -29.64
CA TYR A 41 -3.07 14.50 -29.09
C TYR A 41 -4.52 14.88 -28.82
N ARG A 42 -4.84 16.18 -28.71
CA ARG A 42 -6.22 16.69 -28.66
C ARG A 42 -6.93 16.54 -30.00
N ASP A 43 -6.26 16.89 -31.08
CA ASP A 43 -6.74 16.67 -32.45
C ASP A 43 -6.92 15.16 -32.74
N VAL A 44 -5.92 14.34 -32.40
CA VAL A 44 -6.00 12.87 -32.55
C VAL A 44 -7.19 12.28 -31.79
N ALA A 45 -7.44 12.71 -30.55
CA ALA A 45 -8.58 12.27 -29.76
C ALA A 45 -9.92 12.71 -30.35
N CYS A 46 -9.99 13.92 -30.92
CA CYS A 46 -11.17 14.44 -31.59
C CYS A 46 -11.52 13.61 -32.83
N ARG A 47 -10.55 13.38 -33.73
CA ARG A 47 -10.71 12.54 -34.93
C ARG A 47 -11.08 11.09 -34.57
N LEU A 48 -10.51 10.56 -33.49
CA LEU A 48 -10.87 9.22 -33.00
C LEU A 48 -12.32 9.18 -32.48
N GLY A 49 -12.79 10.26 -31.87
CA GLY A 49 -14.18 10.46 -31.45
C GLY A 49 -15.17 10.52 -32.61
N GLU A 50 -14.81 11.16 -33.72
CA GLU A 50 -15.62 11.18 -34.96
C GLU A 50 -15.83 9.78 -35.55
N MET A 51 -14.88 8.87 -35.33
CA MET A 51 -14.97 7.45 -35.70
C MET A 51 -15.76 6.60 -34.68
N GLY A 52 -16.35 7.22 -33.66
CA GLY A 52 -17.16 6.56 -32.64
C GLY A 52 -16.37 5.99 -31.46
N PHE A 53 -15.10 6.37 -31.30
CA PHE A 53 -14.23 5.92 -30.22
C PHE A 53 -13.87 7.08 -29.29
N GLU A 54 -14.61 7.22 -28.19
CA GLU A 54 -14.35 8.27 -27.19
C GLU A 54 -13.12 7.94 -26.33
N ARG A 55 -12.03 8.70 -26.54
CA ARG A 55 -10.80 8.62 -25.75
C ARG A 55 -10.28 10.00 -25.41
N THR A 56 -9.63 10.13 -24.25
CA THR A 56 -8.97 11.38 -23.88
C THR A 56 -7.63 11.54 -24.61
N PRO A 57 -7.13 12.77 -24.81
CA PRO A 57 -5.82 13.01 -25.43
C PRO A 57 -4.69 12.24 -24.73
N GLU A 58 -4.74 12.18 -23.40
CA GLU A 58 -3.75 11.47 -22.59
C GLU A 58 -3.83 9.95 -22.78
N GLN A 59 -5.02 9.38 -22.92
CA GLN A 59 -5.19 7.96 -23.23
C GLN A 59 -4.59 7.60 -24.60
N CYS A 60 -4.79 8.44 -25.62
CA CYS A 60 -4.18 8.27 -26.94
C CYS A 60 -2.65 8.33 -26.88
N ARG A 61 -2.09 9.31 -26.15
CA ARG A 61 -0.64 9.47 -25.93
C ARG A 61 -0.03 8.23 -25.25
N ILE A 62 -0.62 7.78 -24.16
CA ILE A 62 -0.17 6.60 -23.40
C ILE A 62 -0.22 5.35 -24.30
N ARG A 63 -1.30 5.17 -25.07
CA ARG A 63 -1.46 4.02 -25.97
C ARG A 63 -0.38 3.98 -27.05
N VAL A 64 -0.13 5.11 -27.74
CA VAL A 64 0.93 5.23 -28.74
C VAL A 64 2.31 4.98 -28.12
N LYS A 65 2.58 5.52 -26.92
CA LYS A 65 3.84 5.28 -26.19
C LYS A 65 4.07 3.79 -25.90
N GLY A 66 3.01 3.07 -25.49
CA GLY A 66 3.04 1.62 -25.28
C GLY A 66 3.33 0.84 -26.57
N LEU A 67 2.66 1.20 -27.67
CA LEU A 67 2.84 0.56 -28.98
C LEU A 67 4.25 0.79 -29.54
N LYS A 68 4.81 2.00 -29.40
CA LYS A 68 6.22 2.29 -29.75
C LYS A 68 7.19 1.39 -29.01
N ARG A 69 7.00 1.21 -27.69
CA ARG A 69 7.84 0.32 -26.88
C ARG A 69 7.78 -1.13 -27.38
N GLN A 70 6.59 -1.65 -27.65
CA GLN A 70 6.41 -3.01 -28.18
C GLN A 70 7.06 -3.18 -29.56
N TYR A 71 6.92 -2.17 -30.44
CA TYR A 71 7.55 -2.16 -31.75
C TYR A 71 9.08 -2.17 -31.65
N TYR A 72 9.69 -1.30 -30.84
CA TYR A 72 11.15 -1.26 -30.70
C TYR A 72 11.71 -2.53 -30.04
N GLN A 73 11.02 -3.10 -29.05
CA GLN A 73 11.40 -4.40 -28.48
C GLN A 73 11.34 -5.53 -29.52
N ALA A 74 10.32 -5.53 -30.39
CA ALA A 74 10.24 -6.47 -31.51
C ALA A 74 11.31 -6.19 -32.59
N LYS A 75 11.67 -4.92 -32.81
CA LYS A 75 12.69 -4.49 -33.79
C LYS A 75 14.12 -4.76 -33.31
N GLU A 76 14.44 -4.62 -32.03
CA GLU A 76 15.76 -4.97 -31.47
C GLU A 76 16.01 -6.48 -31.43
N GLY A 77 14.95 -7.28 -31.36
CA GLY A 77 14.99 -8.74 -31.55
C GLY A 77 15.43 -9.20 -32.95
N MET A 78 15.56 -8.27 -33.91
CA MET A 78 15.91 -8.53 -35.31
C MET A 78 17.26 -9.23 -35.54
N LYS A 79 18.14 -9.36 -34.53
CA LYS A 79 19.40 -10.08 -34.73
C LYS A 79 19.29 -11.60 -34.62
N LYS A 80 18.22 -12.20 -34.07
CA LYS A 80 18.18 -13.66 -33.82
C LYS A 80 16.77 -14.29 -33.79
N ASN A 81 16.20 -14.63 -34.95
CA ASN A 81 15.04 -15.53 -35.15
C ASN A 81 13.71 -14.82 -35.43
N GLY A 82 13.31 -14.83 -36.71
CA GLY A 82 12.13 -14.16 -37.24
C GLY A 82 10.78 -14.75 -36.82
N HIS A 83 10.29 -14.40 -35.63
CA HIS A 83 8.89 -14.59 -35.23
C HIS A 83 8.25 -13.27 -34.77
N TYR A 84 8.05 -12.38 -35.74
CA TYR A 84 7.57 -11.01 -35.57
C TYR A 84 6.11 -10.90 -35.07
N ARG A 85 5.22 -11.80 -35.49
CA ARG A 85 3.77 -11.70 -35.19
C ARG A 85 3.34 -12.11 -33.78
N LYS A 86 4.23 -12.72 -32.98
CA LYS A 86 3.88 -13.17 -31.60
C LYS A 86 4.12 -12.10 -30.53
N ILE A 87 4.99 -11.11 -30.78
CA ILE A 87 5.43 -10.12 -29.77
C ILE A 87 4.75 -8.76 -29.97
N CYS A 88 4.49 -8.35 -31.21
CA CYS A 88 3.81 -7.10 -31.53
C CYS A 88 2.71 -7.34 -32.57
N LYS A 89 1.46 -7.23 -32.15
CA LYS A 89 0.28 -7.52 -32.98
C LYS A 89 0.07 -6.52 -34.12
N PHE A 90 0.55 -5.28 -33.94
CA PHE A 90 0.42 -4.16 -34.90
C PHE A 90 1.78 -3.76 -35.48
N TYR A 91 2.69 -4.73 -35.63
CA TYR A 91 4.06 -4.48 -36.07
C TYR A 91 4.10 -3.84 -37.46
N ASP A 92 3.35 -4.40 -38.42
CA ASP A 92 3.36 -3.96 -39.81
C ASP A 92 2.84 -2.51 -39.93
N GLU A 93 1.80 -2.14 -39.16
CA GLU A 93 1.26 -0.78 -39.09
C GLU A 93 2.22 0.21 -38.42
N MET A 94 2.91 -0.22 -37.35
CA MET A 94 3.92 0.60 -36.67
C MET A 94 5.18 0.81 -37.52
N ASP A 95 5.61 -0.23 -38.23
CA ASP A 95 6.75 -0.17 -39.13
C ASP A 95 6.49 0.78 -40.30
N ARG A 96 5.29 0.71 -40.89
CA ARG A 96 4.84 1.65 -41.94
C ARG A 96 4.97 3.12 -41.51
N ILE A 97 4.70 3.43 -40.24
CA ILE A 97 4.73 4.80 -39.71
C ILE A 97 6.16 5.22 -39.30
N LEU A 98 6.98 4.29 -38.80
CA LEU A 98 8.28 4.60 -38.18
C LEU A 98 9.50 4.32 -39.07
N SER A 99 9.38 3.56 -40.15
CA SER A 99 10.52 3.08 -40.95
C SER A 99 11.23 4.13 -41.83
N ASN A 100 10.69 5.34 -41.95
CA ASN A 100 11.28 6.43 -42.75
C ASN A 100 11.97 7.53 -41.94
N ARG A 101 12.33 7.30 -40.67
CA ARG A 101 13.08 8.30 -39.88
C ARG A 101 14.58 7.94 -39.81
N PRO A 102 15.51 8.89 -40.09
CA PRO A 102 16.93 8.64 -39.94
C PRO A 102 17.27 8.31 -38.48
N HIS A 103 18.20 7.37 -38.33
CA HIS A 103 18.62 6.75 -37.07
C HIS A 103 19.08 7.84 -36.07
N LEU A 104 18.29 8.07 -35.02
CA LEU A 104 18.70 8.83 -33.83
C LEU A 104 19.04 7.85 -32.71
N ASP A 105 20.08 8.17 -31.94
CA ASP A 105 20.65 7.33 -30.88
C ASP A 105 19.64 7.15 -29.74
N PRO A 106 19.44 5.94 -29.15
CA PRO A 106 18.42 5.71 -28.11
C PRO A 106 18.57 6.56 -26.84
N GLN A 107 19.74 7.17 -26.63
CA GLN A 107 20.05 8.00 -25.47
C GLN A 107 19.38 9.40 -25.54
N ASP A 108 19.29 10.00 -26.73
CA ASP A 108 18.78 11.38 -26.90
C ASP A 108 17.25 11.50 -26.79
N MET A 109 16.54 10.38 -26.93
CA MET A 109 15.09 10.34 -26.69
C MET A 109 14.74 10.25 -25.19
N ILE A 110 15.69 9.91 -24.33
CA ILE A 110 15.46 9.78 -22.88
C ILE A 110 15.57 11.15 -22.21
N ASP A 111 16.37 12.07 -22.73
CA ASP A 111 16.52 13.42 -22.14
C ASP A 111 15.41 14.40 -22.54
N SER A 112 14.62 14.08 -23.56
CA SER A 112 13.34 14.77 -23.84
C SER A 112 12.25 14.46 -22.80
N VAL A 113 12.51 13.50 -21.89
CA VAL A 113 11.60 13.02 -20.84
C VAL A 113 11.80 13.78 -19.52
N ALA A 114 12.77 14.69 -19.46
CA ALA A 114 13.21 15.34 -18.22
C ALA A 114 13.13 16.87 -18.27
N VAL A 115 12.00 17.45 -18.69
CA VAL A 115 11.63 18.81 -18.26
C VAL A 115 10.10 18.81 -18.05
N GLY A 116 9.69 18.98 -16.79
CA GLY A 116 8.31 19.18 -16.42
C GLY A 116 7.87 20.62 -16.72
N ASP A 117 6.69 20.75 -17.31
CA ASP A 117 5.90 21.99 -17.30
C ASP A 117 4.55 21.64 -16.67
N ASP A 118 4.49 21.72 -15.34
CA ASP A 118 3.25 22.00 -14.61
C ASP A 118 3.45 23.37 -13.96
N ALA A 119 3.06 24.42 -14.68
CA ALA A 119 2.74 25.70 -14.07
C ALA A 119 1.74 26.46 -14.96
N MET A 120 0.61 26.77 -14.35
CA MET A 120 -0.32 27.86 -14.70
C MET A 120 -1.19 27.63 -15.95
N ASP A 121 -2.46 27.30 -15.71
CA ASP A 121 -3.54 27.93 -16.49
C ASP A 121 -4.74 28.14 -15.56
N GLY A 122 -4.82 29.37 -15.06
CA GLY A 122 -6.03 29.95 -14.51
C GLY A 122 -6.54 30.95 -15.54
N THR A 123 -7.83 30.81 -15.88
CA THR A 123 -8.73 31.87 -16.37
C THR A 123 -8.17 32.84 -17.40
N GLU A 124 -8.56 32.69 -18.66
CA GLU A 124 -8.78 33.84 -19.53
C GLU A 124 -10.13 33.73 -20.25
N GLU A 125 -11.00 34.65 -19.85
CA GLU A 125 -12.16 35.12 -20.59
C GLU A 125 -11.74 35.88 -21.85
N GLU A 126 -12.74 36.02 -22.71
CA GLU A 126 -12.81 36.71 -23.98
C GLU A 126 -12.04 38.04 -24.05
N ALA A 127 -11.23 38.20 -25.10
CA ALA A 127 -10.71 39.49 -25.54
C ALA A 127 -11.55 40.01 -26.72
N GLU A 128 -12.45 40.94 -26.45
CA GLU A 128 -12.93 41.91 -27.44
C GLU A 128 -12.03 43.15 -27.46
N SER A 129 -11.92 43.68 -28.67
CA SER A 129 -11.23 44.90 -29.12
C SER A 129 -11.48 46.16 -28.29
N GLY A 130 -10.48 47.04 -28.18
CA GLY A 130 -10.70 48.39 -27.68
C GLY A 130 -9.44 49.24 -27.56
N GLU A 131 -9.18 49.98 -28.62
CA GLU A 131 -8.27 51.12 -28.78
C GLU A 131 -8.20 52.18 -27.64
N HIS A 132 -7.09 52.94 -27.68
CA HIS A 132 -6.89 54.37 -27.35
C HIS A 132 -6.09 54.83 -26.09
N SER A 133 -4.98 55.51 -26.42
CA SER A 133 -4.50 56.83 -25.93
C SER A 133 -3.89 57.02 -24.52
N HIS A 134 -2.58 57.26 -24.53
CA HIS A 134 -1.87 58.51 -24.15
C HIS A 134 -1.90 59.11 -22.72
N GLU A 135 -0.70 59.61 -22.35
CA GLU A 135 -0.31 60.60 -21.32
C GLU A 135 -0.04 60.13 -19.88
N ALA A 136 0.88 60.70 -19.08
CA ALA A 136 2.15 61.42 -19.25
C ALA A 136 2.72 61.73 -17.82
N TYR A 137 4.05 61.81 -17.67
CA TYR A 137 4.84 62.53 -16.62
C TYR A 137 4.72 62.10 -15.13
N MET A 138 5.68 62.24 -14.19
CA MET A 138 7.10 62.64 -14.04
C MET A 138 7.52 62.04 -12.66
N GLU A 139 8.66 61.36 -12.52
CA GLU A 139 9.95 61.83 -11.95
C GLU A 139 10.06 61.88 -10.40
N GLY A 140 11.14 61.29 -9.86
CA GLY A 140 11.56 61.46 -8.45
C GLY A 140 12.46 60.36 -7.87
N THR A 141 13.76 60.40 -8.20
CA THR A 141 14.98 60.14 -7.37
C THR A 141 14.88 59.20 -6.14
N GLY A 142 15.79 58.27 -5.85
CA GLY A 142 17.13 57.96 -6.33
C GLY A 142 17.78 56.93 -5.35
N GLY A 143 18.86 56.27 -5.77
CA GLY A 143 19.67 55.41 -4.88
C GLY A 143 20.34 54.23 -5.59
N GLU A 144 21.51 54.51 -6.19
CA GLU A 144 22.78 53.74 -6.22
C GLU A 144 22.77 52.20 -6.10
N CYS A 145 23.63 51.40 -6.74
CA CYS A 145 24.66 51.55 -7.78
C CYS A 145 25.10 50.12 -8.17
N SER A 146 25.59 49.98 -9.40
CA SER A 146 26.07 48.78 -10.12
C SER A 146 27.19 47.95 -9.48
N TYR A 147 27.42 46.72 -9.96
CA TYR A 147 28.71 46.33 -10.58
C TYR A 147 28.59 45.09 -11.48
N ALA A 148 29.30 45.14 -12.61
CA ALA A 148 29.47 44.09 -13.61
C ALA A 148 30.68 43.18 -13.32
N GLU A 149 30.75 42.09 -14.09
CA GLU A 149 31.65 40.93 -14.05
C GLU A 149 33.16 41.22 -14.18
N HIS A 150 33.99 40.36 -13.56
CA HIS A 150 35.26 39.88 -14.15
C HIS A 150 35.71 38.51 -13.54
N PRO A 151 36.52 37.72 -14.28
CA PRO A 151 36.61 36.26 -14.16
C PRO A 151 37.83 35.78 -13.35
N VAL A 152 37.75 34.58 -12.76
CA VAL A 152 38.92 33.90 -12.14
C VAL A 152 38.97 32.43 -12.55
N LYS A 153 40.10 32.06 -13.18
CA LYS A 153 40.58 30.70 -13.48
C LYS A 153 40.82 29.91 -12.19
N LEU A 154 40.52 28.61 -12.19
CA LEU A 154 41.17 27.66 -11.27
C LEU A 154 41.63 26.40 -12.03
N GLU A 155 42.96 26.24 -12.08
CA GLU A 155 43.67 25.02 -12.49
C GLU A 155 43.55 23.95 -11.39
N SER A 156 43.51 22.69 -11.80
CA SER A 156 43.53 21.52 -10.90
C SER A 156 44.86 20.77 -11.06
N PRO A 157 45.55 20.39 -9.97
CA PRO A 157 46.80 19.64 -10.08
C PRO A 157 46.54 18.12 -10.10
N SER A 158 47.12 17.47 -11.10
CA SER A 158 47.27 16.02 -11.22
C SER A 158 48.53 15.56 -10.47
N PHE A 159 48.42 14.53 -9.62
CA PHE A 159 49.57 13.73 -9.19
C PHE A 159 49.32 12.22 -9.37
N PRO A 160 50.31 11.44 -9.85
CA PRO A 160 50.14 10.08 -10.33
C PRO A 160 50.54 9.02 -9.28
N ILE A 161 49.91 7.84 -9.30
CA ILE A 161 50.43 6.64 -8.63
C ILE A 161 50.36 5.42 -9.55
N THR A 162 51.48 4.70 -9.52
CA THR A 162 52.04 3.68 -10.40
C THR A 162 51.30 2.35 -10.38
N VAL A 163 51.25 1.70 -11.55
CA VAL A 163 50.81 0.30 -11.74
C VAL A 163 52.06 -0.59 -11.86
N PRO A 164 52.09 -1.82 -11.31
CA PRO A 164 53.03 -2.83 -11.77
C PRO A 164 52.34 -4.03 -12.45
N ALA A 165 52.92 -4.47 -13.56
CA ALA A 165 52.56 -5.68 -14.30
C ALA A 165 53.67 -6.76 -14.18
N CYS A 166 53.21 -8.03 -14.03
CA CYS A 166 53.77 -9.35 -14.37
C CYS A 166 55.29 -9.66 -14.37
N ASN A 167 55.70 -10.76 -13.69
CA ASN A 167 56.11 -12.03 -14.36
C ASN A 167 56.49 -13.20 -13.40
N SER A 168 56.03 -14.40 -13.80
CA SER A 168 56.44 -15.82 -13.59
C SER A 168 57.58 -16.27 -12.63
N VAL A 169 57.40 -17.42 -11.95
CA VAL A 169 58.06 -18.76 -12.20
C VAL A 169 57.77 -19.77 -11.05
N LEU A 170 57.73 -21.05 -11.45
CA LEU A 170 57.47 -22.35 -10.77
C LEU A 170 58.27 -22.69 -9.49
N GLN A 171 57.67 -23.46 -8.57
CA GLN A 171 58.24 -24.72 -8.05
C GLN A 171 57.24 -25.63 -7.28
N ARG A 172 57.36 -26.94 -7.52
CA ARG A 172 56.67 -28.09 -6.88
C ARG A 172 57.46 -28.62 -5.67
N GLN A 173 56.77 -29.19 -4.67
CA GLN A 173 57.05 -30.46 -3.93
C GLN A 173 55.97 -30.60 -2.81
N ASN A 174 55.05 -31.57 -2.76
CA ASN A 174 55.00 -33.04 -2.56
C ASN A 174 55.25 -33.60 -1.13
N ASN A 175 54.25 -34.39 -0.68
CA ASN A 175 54.15 -35.40 0.42
C ASN A 175 54.01 -34.89 1.88
N ALA A 176 53.17 -35.47 2.77
CA ALA A 176 52.77 -36.87 2.93
C ALA A 176 51.35 -37.09 3.53
N GLN A 177 50.86 -38.34 3.36
CA GLN A 177 49.58 -38.93 3.78
C GLN A 177 49.61 -39.52 5.20
N THR A 178 48.45 -39.63 5.86
CA THR A 178 48.04 -40.85 6.61
C THR A 178 46.51 -41.03 6.60
N ASN A 179 46.10 -42.27 6.30
CA ASN A 179 44.73 -42.79 6.14
C ASN A 179 44.07 -43.25 7.45
N THR A 180 42.73 -43.22 7.54
CA THR A 180 41.84 -44.41 7.70
C THR A 180 40.34 -44.01 7.81
N PRO A 181 39.37 -44.92 7.51
CA PRO A 181 38.06 -44.62 6.90
C PRO A 181 36.86 -44.78 7.88
N PRO A 182 35.58 -44.55 7.50
CA PRO A 182 34.78 -45.63 6.89
C PRO A 182 33.60 -45.26 5.94
N MET A 183 33.18 -46.29 5.20
CA MET A 183 31.83 -46.66 4.71
C MET A 183 31.13 -45.89 3.58
N ALA A 184 30.80 -46.69 2.56
CA ALA A 184 30.20 -46.34 1.28
C ALA A 184 28.68 -46.10 1.36
N ARG A 185 28.25 -45.05 0.64
CA ARG A 185 26.89 -44.82 0.15
C ARG A 185 26.95 -44.57 -1.37
N PRO A 186 25.90 -44.88 -2.15
CA PRO A 186 25.97 -44.97 -3.59
C PRO A 186 26.28 -43.61 -4.22
N LYS A 187 27.26 -43.58 -5.13
CA LYS A 187 27.61 -42.41 -5.94
C LYS A 187 26.41 -42.03 -6.82
N ARG A 188 25.62 -41.03 -6.40
CA ARG A 188 24.87 -40.22 -7.36
C ARG A 188 25.89 -39.38 -8.14
N SER A 189 25.98 -39.63 -9.44
CA SER A 189 26.80 -38.86 -10.35
C SER A 189 26.43 -37.39 -10.24
N LYS A 190 27.35 -36.56 -9.73
CA LYS A 190 27.29 -35.11 -9.90
C LYS A 190 27.43 -34.82 -11.39
N LYS A 191 26.31 -34.70 -12.11
CA LYS A 191 26.28 -34.03 -13.40
C LYS A 191 26.66 -32.57 -13.13
N ARG A 192 27.91 -32.21 -13.46
CA ARG A 192 28.27 -30.83 -13.81
C ARG A 192 27.20 -30.33 -14.77
N TYR A 193 26.43 -29.30 -14.40
CA TYR A 193 25.69 -28.53 -15.39
C TYR A 193 26.73 -27.75 -16.19
N THR A 194 27.19 -28.38 -17.25
CA THR A 194 27.90 -27.78 -18.36
C THR A 194 27.04 -26.67 -18.95
N ASN A 195 27.63 -25.49 -19.16
CA ASN A 195 27.14 -24.37 -19.97
C ASN A 195 25.87 -24.68 -20.77
N LEU A 196 24.70 -24.35 -20.22
CA LEU A 196 23.49 -24.24 -21.02
C LEU A 196 23.62 -22.93 -21.82
N SER A 197 23.53 -22.98 -23.15
CA SER A 197 23.50 -21.76 -23.94
C SER A 197 22.36 -20.87 -23.47
N LEU A 198 22.56 -19.55 -23.51
CA LEU A 198 21.57 -18.55 -23.12
C LEU A 198 20.19 -18.83 -23.74
N ASP A 199 20.17 -19.34 -24.97
CA ASP A 199 18.95 -19.73 -25.68
C ASP A 199 18.15 -20.82 -24.96
N LYS A 200 18.78 -21.86 -24.38
CA LYS A 200 18.08 -22.92 -23.62
C LYS A 200 17.61 -22.46 -22.24
N LEU A 201 18.29 -21.48 -21.67
CA LEU A 201 17.90 -20.86 -20.40
C LEU A 201 16.70 -19.94 -20.60
N MET A 202 16.68 -19.23 -21.73
CA MET A 202 15.57 -18.38 -22.15
C MET A 202 14.36 -19.20 -22.60
N GLU A 203 14.57 -20.33 -23.28
CA GLU A 203 13.50 -21.29 -23.62
C GLU A 203 12.84 -21.85 -22.36
N LYS A 204 13.64 -22.24 -21.35
CA LYS A 204 13.12 -22.64 -20.03
C LYS A 204 12.38 -21.52 -19.31
N PHE A 205 12.85 -20.28 -19.41
CA PHE A 205 12.19 -19.14 -18.79
C PHE A 205 10.84 -18.85 -19.45
N LEU A 206 10.77 -18.95 -20.78
CA LEU A 206 9.53 -18.81 -21.54
C LEU A 206 8.53 -19.94 -21.24
N GLU A 207 8.99 -21.18 -21.14
CA GLU A 207 8.15 -22.31 -20.70
C GLU A 207 7.60 -22.08 -19.29
N GLN A 208 8.44 -21.64 -18.34
CA GLN A 208 8.00 -21.32 -16.98
C GLN A 208 7.03 -20.14 -16.93
N SER A 209 7.22 -19.14 -17.79
CA SER A 209 6.32 -18.00 -17.89
C SER A 209 4.96 -18.40 -18.48
N MET A 210 4.96 -19.26 -19.50
CA MET A 210 3.72 -19.79 -20.09
C MET A 210 2.96 -20.67 -19.09
N GLU A 211 3.67 -21.52 -18.36
CA GLU A 211 3.06 -22.37 -17.33
C GLU A 211 2.48 -21.53 -16.18
N ALA A 212 3.17 -20.45 -15.78
CA ALA A 212 2.67 -19.50 -14.79
C ALA A 212 1.41 -18.76 -15.26
N GLU A 213 1.37 -18.35 -16.53
CA GLU A 213 0.23 -17.67 -17.13
C GLU A 213 -0.98 -18.62 -17.29
N GLU A 214 -0.75 -19.87 -17.71
CA GLU A 214 -1.80 -20.89 -17.79
C GLU A 214 -2.36 -21.24 -16.39
N ASN A 215 -1.49 -21.32 -15.38
CA ASN A 215 -1.91 -21.50 -13.99
C ASN A 215 -2.69 -20.30 -13.46
N PHE A 216 -2.31 -19.08 -13.84
CA PHE A 216 -3.06 -17.87 -13.52
C PHE A 216 -4.47 -17.91 -14.15
N TYR A 217 -4.59 -18.26 -15.43
CA TYR A 217 -5.90 -18.38 -16.08
C TYR A 217 -6.77 -19.48 -15.46
N LYS A 218 -6.20 -20.65 -15.12
CA LYS A 218 -6.92 -21.72 -14.42
C LYS A 218 -7.43 -21.27 -13.04
N TYR A 219 -6.61 -20.53 -12.30
CA TYR A 219 -7.00 -20.00 -10.98
C TYR A 219 -8.09 -18.93 -11.10
N GLU A 220 -7.99 -18.06 -12.09
CA GLU A 220 -8.97 -17.02 -12.36
C GLU A 220 -10.32 -17.60 -12.81
N GLU A 221 -10.29 -18.66 -13.64
CA GLU A 221 -11.49 -19.41 -14.04
C GLU A 221 -12.15 -20.12 -12.84
N GLN A 222 -11.35 -20.71 -11.93
CA GLN A 222 -11.88 -21.28 -10.69
C GLN A 222 -12.50 -20.20 -9.79
N ARG A 223 -11.87 -19.03 -9.68
CA ARG A 223 -12.41 -17.90 -8.91
C ARG A 223 -13.75 -17.43 -9.49
N LEU A 224 -13.84 -17.27 -10.80
CA LEU A 224 -15.08 -16.89 -11.50
C LEU A 224 -16.19 -17.93 -11.27
N LYS A 225 -15.87 -19.23 -11.34
CA LYS A 225 -16.84 -20.30 -11.04
C LYS A 225 -17.34 -20.29 -9.59
N VAL A 226 -16.47 -19.96 -8.64
CA VAL A 226 -16.86 -19.80 -7.22
C VAL A 226 -17.75 -18.57 -7.03
N GLU A 227 -17.44 -17.46 -7.70
CA GLU A 227 -18.23 -16.23 -7.66
C GLU A 227 -19.63 -16.42 -8.31
N ASP A 228 -19.70 -17.12 -9.44
CA ASP A 228 -20.97 -17.48 -10.09
C ASP A 228 -21.82 -18.38 -9.21
N LYS A 229 -21.23 -19.43 -8.60
CA LYS A 229 -21.94 -20.26 -7.61
C LYS A 229 -22.43 -19.46 -6.41
N ARG A 230 -21.68 -18.46 -5.97
CA ARG A 230 -22.09 -17.57 -4.88
C ARG A 230 -23.30 -16.73 -5.29
N ARG A 231 -23.27 -16.14 -6.49
CA ARG A 231 -24.41 -15.39 -7.06
C ARG A 231 -25.64 -16.26 -7.27
N GLU A 232 -25.48 -17.49 -7.76
CA GLU A 232 -26.58 -18.45 -7.89
C GLU A 232 -27.17 -18.85 -6.53
N ALA A 233 -26.34 -19.03 -5.51
CA ALA A 233 -26.80 -19.33 -4.15
C ALA A 233 -27.50 -18.12 -3.51
N GLU A 234 -27.01 -16.90 -3.74
CA GLU A 234 -27.68 -15.66 -3.33
C GLU A 234 -29.04 -15.51 -4.02
N HIS A 235 -29.09 -15.66 -5.36
CA HIS A 235 -30.34 -15.60 -6.12
C HIS A 235 -31.32 -16.71 -5.72
N SER A 236 -30.83 -17.91 -5.40
CA SER A 236 -31.67 -19.02 -4.92
C SER A 236 -32.24 -18.71 -3.54
N ARG A 237 -31.45 -18.09 -2.64
CA ARG A 237 -31.94 -17.64 -1.32
C ARG A 237 -32.97 -16.53 -1.45
N GLU A 238 -32.79 -15.59 -2.37
CA GLU A 238 -33.75 -14.52 -2.65
C GLU A 238 -35.07 -15.09 -3.18
N LEU A 239 -35.01 -16.02 -4.13
CA LEU A 239 -36.19 -16.73 -4.63
C LEU A 239 -36.88 -17.53 -3.52
N GLN A 240 -36.13 -18.19 -2.65
CA GLN A 240 -36.69 -18.93 -1.53
C GLN A 240 -37.36 -17.99 -0.52
N MET A 241 -36.75 -16.83 -0.22
CA MET A 241 -37.39 -15.80 0.60
C MET A 241 -38.67 -15.27 -0.04
N LEU A 242 -38.68 -15.00 -1.35
CA LEU A 242 -39.87 -14.58 -2.09
C LEU A 242 -40.97 -15.64 -2.09
N GLN A 243 -40.61 -16.92 -2.17
CA GLN A 243 -41.56 -18.04 -2.10
C GLN A 243 -42.13 -18.21 -0.68
N VAL A 244 -41.31 -18.08 0.36
CA VAL A 244 -41.76 -18.08 1.76
C VAL A 244 -42.67 -16.88 2.03
N LEU A 245 -42.33 -15.69 1.51
CA LEU A 245 -43.17 -14.50 1.59
C LEU A 245 -44.51 -14.74 0.88
N GLY A 246 -44.49 -15.33 -0.32
CA GLY A 246 -45.68 -15.69 -1.07
C GLY A 246 -46.58 -16.70 -0.35
N GLN A 247 -46.01 -17.68 0.35
CA GLN A 247 -46.76 -18.62 1.19
C GLN A 247 -47.34 -17.97 2.44
N MET A 248 -46.62 -17.01 3.05
CA MET A 248 -47.15 -16.21 4.16
C MET A 248 -48.34 -15.34 3.72
N PHE A 249 -48.28 -14.74 2.53
CA PHE A 249 -49.42 -13.97 1.99
C PHE A 249 -50.59 -14.87 1.55
N ALA A 250 -50.33 -16.08 1.05
CA ALA A 250 -51.38 -17.05 0.73
C ALA A 250 -52.09 -17.61 1.98
N GLY A 251 -51.37 -17.77 3.09
CA GLY A 251 -51.94 -18.22 4.37
C GLY A 251 -52.85 -17.21 5.07
N ILE A 252 -52.73 -15.92 4.74
CA ILE A 252 -53.62 -14.85 5.27
C ILE A 252 -54.96 -14.85 4.54
N ALA A 253 -55.06 -15.43 3.33
CA ALA A 253 -56.31 -15.53 2.58
C ALA A 253 -57.22 -16.70 3.04
N THR A 254 -56.75 -17.57 3.93
CA THR A 254 -57.50 -18.75 4.40
C THR A 254 -57.55 -18.83 5.92
N SER A 255 -58.12 -17.82 6.58
CA SER A 255 -58.63 -18.01 7.94
C SER A 255 -59.72 -17.00 8.30
N SER A 256 -60.97 -17.39 8.08
CA SER A 256 -62.09 -17.03 8.95
C SER A 256 -63.21 -18.06 8.89
N PRO A 257 -63.94 -18.27 10.00
CA PRO A 257 -64.53 -19.56 10.36
C PRO A 257 -65.96 -19.72 9.85
N GLY A 258 -66.35 -20.98 9.63
CA GLY A 258 -67.69 -21.35 9.24
C GLY A 258 -68.75 -21.05 10.31
N ILE A 259 -69.90 -20.58 9.84
CA ILE A 259 -71.20 -20.70 10.51
C ILE A 259 -72.04 -21.66 9.66
N GLN A 260 -72.67 -22.64 10.32
CA GLN A 260 -73.53 -23.67 9.74
C GLN A 260 -74.85 -23.07 9.20
N HIS A 261 -75.28 -23.47 8.00
CA HIS A 261 -76.56 -24.18 7.76
C HIS A 261 -76.84 -24.40 6.26
N SER A 262 -77.17 -25.65 5.93
CA SER A 262 -78.21 -26.17 5.00
C SER A 262 -78.66 -25.38 3.75
N GLN A 263 -78.82 -26.17 2.66
CA GLN A 263 -79.80 -26.06 1.57
C GLN A 263 -79.50 -25.22 0.30
N THR A 264 -79.27 -25.97 -0.79
CA THR A 264 -79.85 -25.86 -2.15
C THR A 264 -79.72 -24.59 -3.02
N LEU A 265 -79.13 -24.81 -4.20
CA LEU A 265 -79.50 -24.34 -5.56
C LEU A 265 -79.59 -22.84 -5.92
N SER A 266 -78.92 -22.54 -7.04
CA SER A 266 -79.29 -21.62 -8.15
C SER A 266 -78.68 -20.20 -8.20
N SER A 267 -77.99 -19.97 -9.33
CA SER A 267 -77.97 -18.83 -10.26
C SER A 267 -78.04 -17.36 -9.81
N ALA A 268 -77.17 -16.57 -10.49
CA ALA A 268 -77.43 -15.25 -11.10
C ALA A 268 -76.96 -13.96 -10.36
N THR A 269 -75.95 -13.32 -10.99
CA THR A 269 -76.05 -12.00 -11.66
C THR A 269 -76.21 -10.68 -10.86
N LEU A 270 -75.18 -9.84 -11.02
CA LEU A 270 -75.13 -8.36 -11.18
C LEU A 270 -75.40 -7.36 -10.03
N GLN A 271 -74.52 -6.34 -10.06
CA GLN A 271 -74.73 -4.89 -9.81
C GLN A 271 -74.96 -4.44 -8.35
N ARG A 272 -74.66 -3.22 -7.92
CA ARG A 272 -73.79 -2.06 -8.24
C ARG A 272 -74.29 -0.98 -7.25
N GLN A 273 -73.42 -0.06 -6.81
CA GLN A 273 -73.77 1.27 -6.26
C GLN A 273 -74.45 1.28 -4.87
N ASN A 274 -74.39 2.32 -4.04
CA ASN A 274 -73.51 3.48 -3.79
C ASN A 274 -74.11 4.15 -2.53
N ASN A 275 -73.38 5.12 -1.96
CA ASN A 275 -73.86 6.21 -1.09
C ASN A 275 -74.05 5.88 0.40
N HIS A 276 -73.24 6.47 1.30
CA HIS A 276 -73.23 7.88 1.78
C HIS A 276 -74.33 8.17 2.82
N HIS A 277 -73.97 8.39 4.09
CA HIS A 277 -74.07 9.68 4.82
C HIS A 277 -73.93 9.50 6.35
N HIS A 278 -73.27 10.50 6.94
CA HIS A 278 -73.15 10.88 8.36
C HIS A 278 -74.49 11.55 8.85
N PRO A 279 -74.69 12.13 10.07
CA PRO A 279 -73.81 12.37 11.24
C PRO A 279 -74.47 12.27 12.67
N ASP A 280 -73.69 12.68 13.70
CA ASP A 280 -74.05 13.25 15.03
C ASP A 280 -74.73 12.38 16.13
N HIS A 281 -74.51 12.49 17.46
CA HIS A 281 -73.79 13.38 18.38
C HIS A 281 -73.75 12.72 19.82
N ILE A 282 -72.70 13.04 20.61
CA ILE A 282 -72.69 13.32 22.09
C ILE A 282 -72.60 12.18 23.17
N SER A 283 -71.42 12.20 23.84
CA SER A 283 -71.09 12.11 25.29
C SER A 283 -70.91 10.81 26.09
N GLN A 284 -69.68 10.77 26.64
CA GLN A 284 -69.26 10.44 28.01
C GLN A 284 -68.90 9.00 28.41
N ASN A 285 -67.58 8.88 28.64
CA ASN A 285 -66.92 8.33 29.83
C ASN A 285 -66.51 6.84 29.89
N VAL A 286 -65.20 6.68 30.13
CA VAL A 286 -64.52 5.69 31.00
C VAL A 286 -63.70 4.59 30.29
N ALA A 287 -62.47 4.46 30.81
CA ALA A 287 -61.54 3.32 30.81
C ALA A 287 -60.60 3.11 29.61
N ALA A 288 -59.35 3.51 29.85
CA ALA A 288 -58.11 2.74 29.65
C ALA A 288 -58.07 1.70 28.51
N ALA A 289 -57.42 2.06 27.41
CA ALA A 289 -56.98 1.14 26.37
C ALA A 289 -55.50 0.76 26.57
N PRO A 290 -55.12 -0.53 26.48
CA PRO A 290 -53.73 -0.93 26.30
C PRO A 290 -53.43 -0.99 24.80
N ALA A 291 -52.52 -0.14 24.33
CA ALA A 291 -51.90 -0.31 23.01
C ALA A 291 -50.64 -1.17 23.17
N GLN A 292 -50.63 -2.36 22.56
CA GLN A 292 -49.41 -3.17 22.42
C GLN A 292 -48.62 -2.73 21.17
N PRO A 293 -47.28 -2.69 21.23
CA PRO A 293 -46.44 -2.06 20.22
C PRO A 293 -45.96 -3.02 19.13
N LEU A 294 -45.74 -2.44 17.94
CA LEU A 294 -44.96 -2.96 16.83
C LEU A 294 -43.55 -3.38 17.31
N VAL A 295 -43.22 -4.66 17.12
CA VAL A 295 -41.90 -5.23 17.40
C VAL A 295 -40.95 -4.82 16.27
N ILE A 296 -40.04 -3.90 16.58
CA ILE A 296 -38.80 -3.71 15.82
C ILE A 296 -37.78 -4.67 16.44
N GLU A 297 -37.46 -5.76 15.74
CA GLU A 297 -36.32 -6.61 16.08
C GLU A 297 -35.02 -5.84 15.82
N ARG A 298 -34.52 -5.15 16.85
CA ARG A 298 -33.11 -4.77 16.94
C ARG A 298 -32.32 -6.01 17.32
N ALA A 299 -31.53 -6.52 16.39
CA ALA A 299 -30.45 -7.45 16.68
C ALA A 299 -29.43 -6.74 17.59
N PHE A 300 -29.54 -6.94 18.90
CA PHE A 300 -28.50 -6.55 19.84
C PHE A 300 -27.32 -7.52 19.69
N SER A 301 -26.25 -7.08 19.04
CA SER A 301 -24.94 -7.67 19.29
C SER A 301 -24.61 -7.49 20.78
N LEU A 302 -24.50 -8.60 21.50
CA LEU A 302 -24.02 -8.63 22.88
C LEU A 302 -22.55 -8.19 22.92
N SER A 303 -22.31 -6.88 22.92
CA SER A 303 -21.02 -6.29 23.23
C SER A 303 -20.71 -6.54 24.71
N ASN A 304 -19.63 -7.28 24.97
CA ASN A 304 -19.14 -7.57 26.31
C ASN A 304 -18.72 -6.25 27.02
N PRO A 305 -19.42 -5.79 28.07
CA PRO A 305 -19.19 -4.49 28.70
C PRO A 305 -17.81 -4.35 29.37
N HIS A 306 -17.09 -5.47 29.58
CA HIS A 306 -15.73 -5.47 30.13
C HIS A 306 -14.66 -4.99 29.13
N ALA A 307 -14.86 -5.20 27.83
CA ALA A 307 -13.91 -4.77 26.80
C ALA A 307 -13.96 -3.26 26.57
N THR A 308 -15.17 -2.68 26.57
CA THR A 308 -15.40 -1.24 26.37
C THR A 308 -14.82 -0.40 27.51
N ARG A 309 -14.95 -0.86 28.77
CA ARG A 309 -14.33 -0.21 29.94
C ARG A 309 -12.80 -0.17 29.91
N THR A 310 -12.15 -1.07 29.17
CA THR A 310 -10.68 -1.14 29.11
C THR A 310 -10.10 -0.08 28.16
N MET A 311 -10.85 0.31 27.11
CA MET A 311 -10.43 1.32 26.13
C MET A 311 -10.46 2.75 26.68
N GLU A 312 -11.51 3.11 27.42
CA GLU A 312 -11.66 4.43 28.02
C GLU A 312 -10.56 4.74 29.05
N ASN A 313 -9.94 3.69 29.63
CA ASN A 313 -8.87 3.83 30.60
C ASN A 313 -7.46 3.98 29.98
N LEU A 314 -7.25 3.59 28.72
CA LEU A 314 -5.91 3.57 28.11
C LEU A 314 -5.56 4.85 27.36
N LEU A 315 -6.52 5.53 26.72
CA LEU A 315 -6.26 6.82 26.06
C LEU A 315 -5.64 7.86 27.01
N PRO A 316 -6.14 8.04 28.25
CA PRO A 316 -5.49 8.91 29.22
C PRO A 316 -4.06 8.50 29.55
N LEU A 317 -3.76 7.20 29.62
CA LEU A 317 -2.40 6.70 29.85
C LEU A 317 -1.48 7.02 28.66
N VAL A 318 -1.99 6.94 27.43
CA VAL A 318 -1.24 7.38 26.25
C VAL A 318 -0.91 8.87 26.33
N ARG A 319 -1.86 9.70 26.78
CA ARG A 319 -1.63 11.15 26.98
C ARG A 319 -0.53 11.42 28.01
N ASN A 320 -0.50 10.65 29.10
CA ASN A 320 0.51 10.79 30.16
C ASN A 320 1.93 10.48 29.69
N VAL A 321 2.11 9.63 28.68
CA VAL A 321 3.45 9.29 28.18
C VAL A 321 3.96 10.27 27.12
N ILE A 322 3.08 11.06 26.50
CA ILE A 322 3.47 12.04 25.48
C ILE A 322 4.23 13.19 26.16
N PRO A 323 5.47 13.48 25.75
CA PRO A 323 6.24 14.57 26.34
C PRO A 323 5.60 15.93 26.02
N PRO A 324 5.55 16.86 27.00
CA PRO A 324 5.13 18.23 26.71
C PRO A 324 6.17 18.93 25.84
N LEU A 325 5.69 19.74 24.90
CA LEU A 325 6.53 20.67 24.14
C LEU A 325 6.97 21.80 25.07
N THR A 326 8.29 21.92 25.28
CA THR A 326 8.86 22.94 26.17
C THR A 326 10.10 23.56 25.56
N SER A 327 10.36 24.84 25.87
CA SER A 327 11.57 25.55 25.42
C SER A 327 12.87 25.06 26.07
N LYS A 328 12.79 24.17 27.07
CA LYS A 328 13.95 23.63 27.79
C LYS A 328 14.61 22.46 27.06
N LYS A 329 13.88 21.80 26.16
CA LYS A 329 14.38 20.65 25.41
C LYS A 329 15.09 21.08 24.14
N HIS A 330 16.05 20.27 23.71
CA HIS A 330 16.78 20.45 22.47
C HIS A 330 16.53 19.29 21.50
N LYS A 331 16.82 19.54 20.22
CA LYS A 331 16.66 18.57 19.13
C LYS A 331 17.24 17.19 19.49
N GLY A 332 16.43 16.17 19.29
CA GLY A 332 16.74 14.77 19.50
C GLY A 332 16.30 14.21 20.86
N GLN A 333 15.84 15.04 21.81
CA GLN A 333 15.41 14.56 23.12
C GLN A 333 14.03 13.89 23.09
N ASP A 334 13.16 14.26 22.16
CA ASP A 334 11.79 13.75 22.06
C ASP A 334 11.63 12.68 20.97
N GLY A 335 12.72 12.21 20.37
CA GLY A 335 12.68 11.00 19.54
C GLY A 335 13.74 10.95 18.46
N ARG A 336 14.55 9.90 18.49
CA ARG A 336 15.46 9.52 17.41
C ARG A 336 15.10 8.11 16.96
N VAL A 337 14.31 8.00 15.90
CA VAL A 337 13.79 6.71 15.42
C VAL A 337 14.61 6.23 14.23
N GLY A 338 15.00 4.95 14.24
CA GLY A 338 15.69 4.31 13.12
C GLY A 338 14.81 3.30 12.41
N ILE A 339 14.61 3.46 11.11
CA ILE A 339 13.90 2.51 10.26
C ILE A 339 14.93 1.65 9.53
N ILE A 340 14.87 0.32 9.70
CA ILE A 340 15.72 -0.67 9.05
C ILE A 340 14.87 -1.38 7.99
N GLY A 341 15.13 -1.07 6.73
CA GLY A 341 14.37 -1.60 5.60
C GLY A 341 14.65 -0.83 4.31
N GLY A 342 13.87 -1.07 3.26
CA GLY A 342 14.08 -0.47 1.95
C GLY A 342 15.08 -1.23 1.09
N CYS A 343 14.57 -2.11 0.24
CA CYS A 343 15.27 -2.74 -0.87
C CYS A 343 14.97 -2.02 -2.19
N GLN A 344 15.58 -2.51 -3.27
CA GLN A 344 15.44 -1.96 -4.62
C GLN A 344 13.97 -1.77 -5.05
N GLU A 345 13.09 -2.71 -4.70
CA GLU A 345 11.68 -2.71 -5.09
C GLU A 345 10.79 -1.91 -4.13
N TYR A 346 11.10 -1.92 -2.83
CA TYR A 346 10.20 -1.43 -1.78
C TYR A 346 10.74 -0.18 -1.09
N THR A 347 10.77 0.93 -1.82
CA THR A 347 11.23 2.24 -1.33
C THR A 347 10.16 3.03 -0.58
N GLY A 348 8.87 2.80 -0.88
CA GLY A 348 7.75 3.53 -0.27
C GLY A 348 7.49 3.17 1.20
N ALA A 349 7.57 1.89 1.54
CA ALA A 349 7.34 1.40 2.90
C ALA A 349 8.26 2.04 3.97
N PRO A 350 9.61 2.04 3.81
CA PRO A 350 10.48 2.70 4.78
C PRO A 350 10.26 4.21 4.84
N TYR A 351 9.90 4.85 3.71
CA TYR A 351 9.51 6.26 3.70
C TYR A 351 8.26 6.51 4.55
N PHE A 352 7.18 5.75 4.34
CA PHE A 352 5.93 5.91 5.08
C PHE A 352 6.13 5.72 6.58
N ALA A 353 6.93 4.73 7.00
CA ALA A 353 7.29 4.56 8.41
C ALA A 353 8.08 5.76 8.94
N ALA A 354 9.10 6.21 8.21
CA ALA A 354 9.99 7.27 8.64
C ALA A 354 9.30 8.64 8.74
N ILE A 355 8.49 9.00 7.74
CA ILE A 355 7.76 10.28 7.72
C ILE A 355 6.62 10.30 8.73
N SER A 356 5.98 9.14 8.97
CA SER A 356 4.96 9.02 10.02
C SER A 356 5.57 9.26 11.39
N ALA A 357 6.78 8.73 11.66
CA ALA A 357 7.48 9.00 12.91
C ALA A 357 7.73 10.51 13.12
N LEU A 358 8.19 11.23 12.08
CA LEU A 358 8.36 12.68 12.14
C LEU A 358 7.03 13.41 12.39
N LYS A 359 5.98 13.06 11.65
CA LYS A 359 4.67 13.72 11.79
C LYS A 359 3.96 13.43 13.12
N VAL A 360 4.27 12.32 13.77
CA VAL A 360 3.82 12.04 15.15
C VAL A 360 4.52 12.93 16.16
N GLY A 361 5.78 13.30 15.92
CA GLY A 361 6.54 14.18 16.80
C GLY A 361 7.96 13.71 17.13
N ALA A 362 8.51 12.72 16.41
CA ALA A 362 9.94 12.43 16.55
C ALA A 362 10.78 13.60 16.05
N ASP A 363 11.81 13.97 16.80
CA ASP A 363 12.75 15.04 16.41
C ASP A 363 13.61 14.66 15.19
N LEU A 364 13.96 13.38 15.08
CA LEU A 364 14.82 12.85 14.03
C LEU A 364 14.36 11.44 13.60
N SER A 365 14.35 11.22 12.29
CA SER A 365 14.03 9.94 11.69
C SER A 365 15.15 9.53 10.73
N HIS A 366 15.75 8.38 11.02
CA HIS A 366 16.85 7.79 10.27
C HIS A 366 16.32 6.61 9.46
N VAL A 367 16.71 6.49 8.20
CA VAL A 367 16.38 5.33 7.36
C VAL A 367 17.67 4.63 6.98
N PHE A 368 17.83 3.36 7.36
CA PHE A 368 18.94 2.52 6.94
C PHE A 368 18.42 1.56 5.87
N CYS A 369 18.86 1.77 4.64
CA CYS A 369 18.37 1.09 3.46
C CYS A 369 19.50 0.65 2.54
N THR A 370 19.13 -0.09 1.49
CA THR A 370 20.04 -0.43 0.39
C THR A 370 20.46 0.82 -0.38
N LYS A 371 21.62 0.75 -1.04
CA LYS A 371 22.15 1.87 -1.81
C LYS A 371 21.20 2.34 -2.91
N ASP A 372 20.55 1.40 -3.59
CA ASP A 372 19.64 1.68 -4.70
C ASP A 372 18.31 2.31 -4.22
N ALA A 373 17.84 1.94 -3.03
CA ALA A 373 16.64 2.55 -2.44
C ALA A 373 16.87 3.99 -1.97
N ALA A 374 18.11 4.33 -1.59
CA ALA A 374 18.39 5.57 -0.87
C ALA A 374 18.09 6.84 -1.66
N THR A 375 18.45 6.89 -2.95
CA THR A 375 18.21 8.07 -3.79
C THR A 375 16.71 8.33 -3.93
N VAL A 376 15.92 7.28 -4.12
CA VAL A 376 14.47 7.37 -4.24
C VAL A 376 13.85 7.87 -2.93
N ILE A 377 14.23 7.28 -1.79
CA ILE A 377 13.71 7.68 -0.47
C ILE A 377 14.06 9.14 -0.16
N LYS A 378 15.29 9.58 -0.46
CA LYS A 378 15.72 10.98 -0.29
C LYS A 378 14.91 11.96 -1.15
N SER A 379 14.45 11.53 -2.32
CA SER A 379 13.64 12.37 -3.20
C SER A 379 12.21 12.61 -2.68
N TYR A 380 11.71 11.77 -1.77
CA TYR A 380 10.37 11.93 -1.21
C TYR A 380 10.30 13.00 -0.11
N SER A 381 11.39 13.23 0.65
CA SER A 381 11.41 14.18 1.76
C SER A 381 12.84 14.57 2.14
N PRO A 382 13.19 15.87 2.17
CA PRO A 382 14.49 16.35 2.63
C PRO A 382 14.69 16.24 4.16
N GLU A 383 13.62 15.99 4.93
CA GLU A 383 13.66 15.90 6.39
C GLU A 383 14.25 14.56 6.88
N LEU A 384 14.24 13.51 6.05
CA LEU A 384 14.72 12.18 6.41
C LEU A 384 16.25 12.07 6.34
N ILE A 385 16.86 11.46 7.36
CA ILE A 385 18.30 11.15 7.34
C ILE A 385 18.49 9.74 6.81
N VAL A 386 18.83 9.63 5.51
CA VAL A 386 18.90 8.33 4.81
C VAL A 386 20.34 7.83 4.68
N HIS A 387 20.59 6.61 5.17
CA HIS A 387 21.87 5.90 5.24
C HIS A 387 21.88 4.71 4.28
N PRO A 388 22.58 4.79 3.12
CA PRO A 388 22.69 3.71 2.14
C PRO A 388 23.74 2.67 2.56
N VAL A 389 23.44 1.85 3.56
CA VAL A 389 24.42 0.94 4.17
C VAL A 389 23.93 -0.50 4.33
N LEU A 390 22.65 -0.79 4.10
CA LEU A 390 22.04 -2.06 4.52
C LEU A 390 22.48 -3.27 3.69
N ASP A 391 22.92 -3.05 2.44
CA ASP A 391 23.47 -4.02 1.50
C ASP A 391 25.02 -4.10 1.56
N ALA A 392 25.67 -3.31 2.41
CA ALA A 392 27.11 -3.37 2.57
C ALA A 392 27.55 -4.65 3.31
N PRO A 393 28.75 -5.21 3.01
CA PRO A 393 29.29 -6.35 3.75
C PRO A 393 29.47 -6.10 5.25
N ASN A 394 29.70 -4.85 5.64
CA ASN A 394 29.85 -4.39 7.02
C ASN A 394 28.62 -3.60 7.52
N ALA A 395 27.44 -3.84 6.95
CA ALA A 395 26.21 -3.10 7.28
C ALA A 395 25.93 -3.03 8.78
N VAL A 396 26.08 -4.15 9.50
CA VAL A 396 25.84 -4.22 10.94
C VAL A 396 26.73 -3.23 11.71
N ASP A 397 28.02 -3.15 11.35
CA ASP A 397 28.97 -2.23 12.00
C ASP A 397 28.69 -0.77 11.63
N GLU A 398 28.29 -0.49 10.39
CA GLU A 398 27.88 0.87 9.98
C GLU A 398 26.64 1.36 10.73
N VAL A 399 25.65 0.48 10.91
CA VAL A 399 24.43 0.80 11.69
C VAL A 399 24.74 0.90 13.18
N ASP A 400 25.63 0.07 13.73
CA ASP A 400 26.00 0.09 15.16
C ASP A 400 26.57 1.44 15.63
N LYS A 401 27.25 2.17 14.73
CA LYS A 401 27.73 3.55 14.98
C LYS A 401 26.59 4.51 15.35
N TRP A 402 25.36 4.23 14.88
CA TRP A 402 24.17 5.04 15.11
C TRP A 402 23.29 4.51 16.23
N LEU A 403 23.30 3.20 16.50
CA LEU A 403 22.41 2.57 17.49
C LEU A 403 22.47 3.26 18.87
N SER A 404 23.65 3.73 19.30
CA SER A 404 23.81 4.45 20.58
C SER A 404 23.05 5.77 20.68
N ARG A 405 22.67 6.35 19.53
CA ARG A 405 21.93 7.61 19.43
C ARG A 405 20.44 7.38 19.23
N LEU A 406 20.04 6.20 18.76
CA LEU A 406 18.64 5.89 18.47
C LEU A 406 17.91 5.52 19.75
N HIS A 407 16.69 6.03 19.89
CA HIS A 407 15.82 5.71 21.01
C HIS A 407 14.95 4.49 20.75
N THR A 408 14.65 4.19 19.50
CA THR A 408 13.86 3.03 19.07
C THR A 408 14.22 2.70 17.64
N ILE A 409 14.14 1.42 17.28
CA ILE A 409 14.25 0.98 15.89
C ILE A 409 12.97 0.29 15.41
N VAL A 410 12.67 0.43 14.12
CA VAL A 410 11.59 -0.26 13.42
C VAL A 410 12.24 -1.10 12.33
N VAL A 411 12.00 -2.41 12.31
CA VAL A 411 12.63 -3.33 11.36
C VAL A 411 11.57 -3.99 10.50
N GLY A 412 11.79 -3.96 9.18
CA GLY A 412 10.98 -4.68 8.22
C GLY A 412 10.28 -3.89 7.12
N PRO A 413 9.89 -2.59 7.29
CA PRO A 413 9.26 -1.82 6.22
C PRO A 413 10.08 -1.83 4.92
N GLY A 414 9.59 -2.56 3.92
CA GLY A 414 10.27 -2.74 2.63
C GLY A 414 11.63 -3.43 2.71
N LEU A 415 11.92 -4.23 3.74
CA LEU A 415 13.21 -4.92 3.90
C LEU A 415 13.48 -5.93 2.76
N GLY A 416 12.42 -6.55 2.23
CA GLY A 416 12.56 -7.64 1.28
C GLY A 416 12.99 -8.94 1.95
N ARG A 417 13.31 -9.94 1.12
CA ARG A 417 13.68 -11.30 1.58
C ARG A 417 14.97 -11.81 0.96
N ASP A 418 15.83 -10.88 0.56
CA ASP A 418 17.20 -11.21 0.19
C ASP A 418 17.95 -11.74 1.43
N GLU A 419 18.70 -12.83 1.25
CA GLU A 419 19.35 -13.54 2.36
C GLU A 419 20.40 -12.67 3.06
N GLN A 420 21.15 -11.86 2.30
CA GLN A 420 22.15 -10.96 2.87
C GLN A 420 21.50 -9.82 3.67
N LEU A 421 20.42 -9.22 3.14
CA LEU A 421 19.67 -8.18 3.88
C LEU A 421 19.06 -8.71 5.16
N LEU A 422 18.52 -9.93 5.14
CA LEU A 422 17.95 -10.58 6.31
C LEU A 422 19.01 -10.90 7.38
N GLU A 423 20.18 -11.38 6.99
CA GLU A 423 21.29 -11.63 7.92
C GLU A 423 21.80 -10.30 8.53
N ASN A 424 21.90 -9.24 7.73
CA ASN A 424 22.24 -7.90 8.21
C ASN A 424 21.19 -7.38 9.20
N ALA A 425 19.90 -7.50 8.88
CA ALA A 425 18.81 -7.10 9.78
C ALA A 425 18.83 -7.88 11.10
N LYS A 426 19.10 -9.20 11.06
CA LYS A 426 19.30 -10.04 12.24
C LYS A 426 20.43 -9.50 13.12
N GLY A 427 21.61 -9.24 12.56
CA GLY A 427 22.74 -8.69 13.30
C GLY A 427 22.42 -7.33 13.95
N ILE A 428 21.67 -6.47 13.25
CA ILE A 428 21.20 -5.18 13.78
C ILE A 428 20.22 -5.36 14.94
N ILE A 429 19.27 -6.32 14.84
CA ILE A 429 18.34 -6.64 15.93
C ILE A 429 19.11 -7.13 17.16
N GLU A 430 20.08 -8.03 17.00
CA GLU A 430 20.88 -8.58 18.10
C GLU A 430 21.69 -7.49 18.81
N LYS A 431 22.35 -6.60 18.05
CA LYS A 431 23.08 -5.44 18.60
C LYS A 431 22.15 -4.49 19.35
N SER A 432 20.97 -4.21 18.80
CA SER A 432 19.97 -3.32 19.40
C SER A 432 19.41 -3.90 20.69
N ARG A 433 19.13 -5.21 20.71
CA ARG A 433 18.73 -5.96 21.90
C ARG A 433 19.80 -5.90 22.99
N GLY A 434 21.08 -6.10 22.63
CA GLY A 434 22.20 -6.00 23.57
C GLY A 434 22.35 -4.62 24.22
N ARG A 435 21.86 -3.57 23.54
CA ARG A 435 21.84 -2.18 24.05
C ARG A 435 20.55 -1.81 24.80
N GLY A 436 19.56 -2.70 24.84
CA GLY A 436 18.29 -2.42 25.51
C GLY A 436 17.41 -1.40 24.79
N ILE A 437 17.60 -1.21 23.48
CA ILE A 437 16.81 -0.31 22.62
C ILE A 437 15.46 -0.97 22.31
N PRO A 438 14.30 -0.31 22.48
CA PRO A 438 13.02 -0.81 21.99
C PRO A 438 13.03 -1.13 20.49
N ILE A 439 12.39 -2.23 20.10
CA ILE A 439 12.41 -2.74 18.72
C ILE A 439 10.99 -3.03 18.25
N VAL A 440 10.53 -2.33 17.22
CA VAL A 440 9.28 -2.66 16.52
C VAL A 440 9.63 -3.54 15.33
N ILE A 441 8.96 -4.69 15.19
CA ILE A 441 9.12 -5.59 14.05
C ILE A 441 7.80 -5.61 13.25
N ASP A 442 7.89 -5.30 11.96
CA ASP A 442 6.77 -5.28 11.03
C ASP A 442 7.14 -5.99 9.71
N ALA A 443 6.15 -6.29 8.87
CA ALA A 443 6.32 -6.82 7.52
C ALA A 443 7.37 -7.95 7.39
N ASP A 444 8.39 -7.80 6.54
CA ASP A 444 9.42 -8.84 6.34
C ASP A 444 10.34 -9.03 7.55
N GLY A 445 10.38 -8.08 8.48
CA GLY A 445 10.98 -8.32 9.80
C GLY A 445 10.24 -9.44 10.56
N LEU A 446 8.91 -9.52 10.44
CA LEU A 446 8.14 -10.63 11.01
C LEU A 446 8.37 -11.94 10.28
N TRP A 447 8.65 -11.89 8.97
CA TRP A 447 9.07 -13.06 8.22
C TRP A 447 10.38 -13.61 8.79
N LEU A 448 11.38 -12.76 9.03
CA LEU A 448 12.64 -13.15 9.67
C LEU A 448 12.40 -13.78 11.06
N ILE A 449 11.56 -13.16 11.89
CA ILE A 449 11.24 -13.69 13.23
C ILE A 449 10.47 -15.01 13.15
N ALA A 450 9.61 -15.22 12.17
CA ALA A 450 8.92 -16.51 11.99
C ALA A 450 9.91 -17.64 11.66
N GLN A 451 10.97 -17.35 10.89
CA GLN A 451 12.02 -18.31 10.58
C GLN A 451 12.94 -18.58 11.77
N GLN A 452 13.26 -17.55 12.57
CA GLN A 452 14.14 -17.67 13.72
C GLN A 452 13.63 -16.86 14.94
N PRO A 453 12.64 -17.40 15.68
CA PRO A 453 12.03 -16.68 16.80
C PRO A 453 13.02 -16.29 17.91
N SER A 454 14.08 -17.08 18.08
CA SER A 454 15.10 -16.90 19.13
C SER A 454 15.86 -15.58 19.08
N ILE A 455 15.85 -14.89 17.92
CA ILE A 455 16.49 -13.57 17.75
C ILE A 455 15.93 -12.58 18.79
N ILE A 456 14.60 -12.60 18.96
CA ILE A 456 13.87 -11.62 19.77
C ILE A 456 13.17 -12.23 20.99
N GLN A 457 13.06 -13.56 21.06
CA GLN A 457 12.39 -14.27 22.16
C GLN A 457 12.90 -13.82 23.54
N GLY A 458 11.97 -13.55 24.47
CA GLY A 458 12.23 -13.04 25.81
C GLY A 458 12.59 -11.54 25.90
N TYR A 459 12.75 -10.83 24.79
CA TYR A 459 13.07 -9.41 24.80
C TYR A 459 11.80 -8.55 24.91
N GLN A 460 11.37 -8.26 26.13
CA GLN A 460 10.08 -7.57 26.41
C GLN A 460 9.96 -6.15 25.85
N LYS A 461 11.07 -5.52 25.41
CA LYS A 461 11.05 -4.24 24.68
C LYS A 461 10.81 -4.38 23.18
N ALA A 462 10.59 -5.61 22.69
CA ALA A 462 10.15 -5.86 21.34
C ALA A 462 8.63 -5.79 21.22
N ILE A 463 8.17 -5.23 20.10
CA ILE A 463 6.76 -5.13 19.73
C ILE A 463 6.60 -5.68 18.32
N LEU A 464 5.84 -6.77 18.18
CA LEU A 464 5.54 -7.40 16.89
C LEU A 464 4.19 -6.88 16.37
N THR A 465 4.10 -6.53 15.10
CA THR A 465 2.88 -5.95 14.50
C THR A 465 2.26 -6.78 13.38
N PRO A 466 2.03 -8.10 13.56
CA PRO A 466 1.56 -8.96 12.48
C PRO A 466 0.13 -8.64 12.00
N ASN A 467 -0.07 -8.65 10.69
CA ASN A 467 -1.39 -8.84 10.09
C ASN A 467 -1.86 -10.29 10.28
N PHE A 468 -3.08 -10.62 9.83
CA PHE A 468 -3.64 -11.96 10.00
C PHE A 468 -2.72 -13.08 9.45
N MET A 469 -2.19 -12.93 8.23
CA MET A 469 -1.34 -13.94 7.60
C MET A 469 0.04 -14.05 8.24
N GLU A 470 0.63 -12.92 8.64
CA GLU A 470 1.87 -12.88 9.41
C GLU A 470 1.69 -13.53 10.79
N PHE A 471 0.56 -13.26 11.44
CA PHE A 471 0.24 -13.81 12.75
C PHE A 471 0.09 -15.31 12.67
N SER A 472 -0.67 -15.84 11.71
CA SER A 472 -0.85 -17.29 11.56
C SER A 472 0.49 -18.00 11.33
N ARG A 473 1.35 -17.48 10.46
CA ARG A 473 2.69 -18.05 10.22
C ARG A 473 3.56 -18.04 11.47
N LEU A 474 3.58 -16.92 12.19
CA LEU A 474 4.35 -16.80 13.44
C LEU A 474 3.78 -17.71 14.54
N TYR A 475 2.45 -17.84 14.63
CA TYR A 475 1.77 -18.71 15.57
C TYR A 475 2.12 -20.18 15.33
N GLU A 476 2.04 -20.64 14.08
CA GLU A 476 2.40 -22.01 13.71
C GLU A 476 3.89 -22.29 13.99
N ALA A 477 4.78 -21.36 13.66
CA ALA A 477 6.22 -21.51 13.88
C ALA A 477 6.59 -21.64 15.37
N VAL A 478 5.91 -20.90 16.24
CA VAL A 478 6.26 -20.80 17.67
C VAL A 478 5.45 -21.79 18.53
N CYS A 479 4.13 -21.86 18.32
CA CYS A 479 3.24 -22.69 19.11
C CYS A 479 3.12 -24.13 18.59
N ARG A 480 3.60 -24.41 17.36
CA ARG A 480 3.48 -25.72 16.68
C ARG A 480 2.03 -26.21 16.59
N ASP A 481 1.11 -25.27 16.40
CA ASP A 481 -0.33 -25.48 16.44
C ASP A 481 -1.00 -24.58 15.40
N SER A 482 -2.15 -24.98 14.87
CA SER A 482 -2.92 -24.17 13.92
C SER A 482 -3.80 -23.18 14.68
N MET A 483 -3.83 -21.92 14.26
CA MET A 483 -4.66 -20.92 14.90
C MET A 483 -6.14 -21.08 14.53
N ASP A 484 -7.02 -21.20 15.53
CA ASP A 484 -8.46 -20.99 15.33
C ASP A 484 -8.78 -19.49 15.25
N SER A 485 -9.36 -19.08 14.12
CA SER A 485 -9.83 -17.71 13.87
C SER A 485 -10.91 -17.23 14.85
N SER A 486 -11.64 -18.14 15.49
CA SER A 486 -12.72 -17.79 16.43
C SER A 486 -12.19 -17.30 17.79
N GLU A 487 -10.94 -17.61 18.14
CA GLU A 487 -10.35 -17.36 19.47
C GLU A 487 -9.15 -16.40 19.46
N ARG A 488 -9.18 -15.37 18.60
CA ARG A 488 -8.08 -14.40 18.41
C ARG A 488 -7.45 -13.86 19.70
N GLN A 489 -8.28 -13.49 20.69
CA GLN A 489 -7.78 -12.98 21.99
C GLN A 489 -6.92 -14.00 22.75
N ARG A 490 -7.32 -15.28 22.72
CA ARG A 490 -6.57 -16.35 23.37
C ARG A 490 -5.30 -16.67 22.57
N ALA A 491 -5.40 -16.64 21.24
CA ALA A 491 -4.26 -16.86 20.36
C ALA A 491 -3.16 -15.81 20.56
N VAL A 492 -3.49 -14.51 20.61
CA VAL A 492 -2.51 -13.44 20.82
C VAL A 492 -1.84 -13.55 22.19
N LEU A 493 -2.59 -13.90 23.25
CA LEU A 493 -2.06 -14.13 24.58
C LEU A 493 -1.09 -15.33 24.61
N ARG A 494 -1.47 -16.44 23.98
CA ARG A 494 -0.65 -17.66 23.93
C ARG A 494 0.64 -17.45 23.14
N LEU A 495 0.57 -16.79 21.99
CA LEU A 495 1.76 -16.44 21.21
C LEU A 495 2.66 -15.48 21.99
N SER A 496 2.02 -14.52 22.65
CA SER A 496 2.49 -13.73 23.79
C SER A 496 3.53 -14.43 24.66
N GLN A 497 2.99 -15.37 25.42
CA GLN A 497 3.66 -16.16 26.42
C GLN A 497 4.73 -17.06 25.82
N ALA A 498 4.43 -17.71 24.69
CA ALA A 498 5.37 -18.60 24.01
C ALA A 498 6.63 -17.85 23.51
N MET A 499 6.48 -16.58 23.12
CA MET A 499 7.59 -15.73 22.75
C MET A 499 8.36 -15.16 23.95
N GLY A 500 7.93 -15.41 25.19
CA GLY A 500 8.56 -14.87 26.40
C GLY A 500 8.04 -13.50 26.80
N ASN A 501 6.72 -13.30 26.69
CA ASN A 501 6.00 -12.09 27.10
C ASN A 501 6.40 -10.83 26.31
N LEU A 502 6.62 -10.99 25.00
CA LEU A 502 6.80 -9.86 24.08
C LEU A 502 5.46 -9.18 23.81
N THR A 503 5.45 -7.91 23.43
CA THR A 503 4.18 -7.31 23.01
C THR A 503 3.84 -7.71 21.57
N ILE A 504 2.61 -8.19 21.36
CA ILE A 504 2.10 -8.55 20.03
C ILE A 504 0.85 -7.73 19.74
N VAL A 505 0.85 -7.08 18.57
CA VAL A 505 -0.27 -6.34 17.99
C VAL A 505 -0.80 -7.13 16.81
N GLN A 506 -1.84 -7.94 17.03
CA GLN A 506 -2.53 -8.64 15.96
C GLN A 506 -3.47 -7.67 15.24
N LYS A 507 -3.05 -7.19 14.06
CA LYS A 507 -3.81 -6.22 13.24
C LYS A 507 -5.07 -6.88 12.66
N GLY A 508 -6.21 -6.18 12.70
CA GLY A 508 -7.46 -6.72 12.19
C GLY A 508 -8.60 -5.70 12.11
N GLU A 509 -9.83 -6.19 12.09
CA GLU A 509 -11.02 -5.32 12.25
C GLU A 509 -10.97 -4.57 13.59
N LYS A 510 -10.59 -5.29 14.65
CA LYS A 510 -10.11 -4.77 15.93
C LYS A 510 -8.66 -5.23 16.07
N ASP A 511 -7.80 -4.36 16.59
CA ASP A 511 -6.42 -4.75 16.86
C ASP A 511 -6.35 -5.32 18.27
N PHE A 512 -5.90 -6.57 18.41
CA PHE A 512 -5.68 -7.18 19.71
C PHE A 512 -4.22 -7.05 20.11
N ILE A 513 -3.99 -6.54 21.31
CA ILE A 513 -2.67 -6.21 21.84
C ILE A 513 -2.45 -7.01 23.11
N SER A 514 -1.36 -7.76 23.20
CA SER A 514 -1.03 -8.54 24.40
C SER A 514 0.46 -8.52 24.70
N ASP A 515 0.80 -8.44 25.99
CA ASP A 515 2.15 -8.63 26.54
C ASP A 515 2.32 -10.00 27.24
N GLY A 516 1.39 -10.93 27.03
CA GLY A 516 1.43 -12.27 27.62
C GLY A 516 0.78 -12.34 29.01
N VAL A 517 0.42 -11.20 29.59
CA VAL A 517 -0.33 -11.11 30.85
C VAL A 517 -1.75 -10.62 30.59
N LYS A 518 -1.89 -9.58 29.76
CA LYS A 518 -3.17 -8.90 29.50
C LYS A 518 -3.48 -8.92 28.01
N VAL A 519 -4.77 -8.83 27.66
CA VAL A 519 -5.21 -8.59 26.29
C VAL A 519 -6.06 -7.34 26.25
N VAL A 520 -5.68 -6.40 25.39
CA VAL A 520 -6.39 -5.16 25.12
C VAL A 520 -6.89 -5.19 23.68
N ALA A 521 -8.05 -4.60 23.42
CA ALA A 521 -8.56 -4.42 22.07
C ALA A 521 -8.61 -2.92 21.73
N CYS A 522 -7.98 -2.50 20.65
CA CYS A 522 -8.28 -1.21 20.02
C CYS A 522 -9.44 -1.42 19.05
N SER A 523 -10.63 -0.95 19.43
CA SER A 523 -11.85 -1.05 18.61
C SER A 523 -12.28 0.27 17.97
N LEU A 524 -11.38 1.26 17.94
CA LEU A 524 -11.64 2.50 17.22
C LEU A 524 -11.93 2.18 15.74
N GLU A 525 -13.01 2.76 15.23
CA GLU A 525 -13.42 2.50 13.85
C GLU A 525 -12.43 3.14 12.88
N GLY A 526 -11.94 2.34 11.94
CA GLY A 526 -11.15 2.82 10.80
C GLY A 526 -12.07 3.10 9.61
N SER A 527 -11.73 2.52 8.47
CA SER A 527 -12.54 2.53 7.26
C SER A 527 -12.51 1.17 6.57
N SER A 528 -13.40 0.98 5.59
CA SER A 528 -13.38 -0.19 4.71
C SER A 528 -12.25 -0.16 3.67
N ARG A 529 -11.53 0.96 3.53
CA ARG A 529 -10.51 1.14 2.51
C ARG A 529 -9.14 0.65 2.97
N ARG A 530 -8.58 -0.28 2.19
CA ARG A 530 -7.26 -0.89 2.40
C ARG A 530 -6.23 -0.38 1.39
N CYS A 531 -5.66 0.82 1.60
CA CYS A 531 -4.47 1.25 0.86
C CYS A 531 -3.21 0.54 1.39
N GLY A 532 -2.25 0.25 0.50
CA GLY A 532 -0.94 -0.27 0.87
C GLY A 532 -0.09 0.85 1.49
N GLY A 533 0.54 0.58 2.64
CA GLY A 533 1.30 1.57 3.42
C GLY A 533 0.74 1.85 4.82
N GLN A 534 -0.46 1.35 5.14
CA GLN A 534 -1.08 1.57 6.47
C GLN A 534 -0.29 0.93 7.63
N GLY A 535 0.28 -0.25 7.40
CA GLY A 535 1.15 -0.91 8.37
C GLY A 535 2.40 -0.10 8.67
N ASP A 536 2.96 0.53 7.63
CA ASP A 536 4.16 1.37 7.76
C ASP A 536 3.89 2.62 8.60
N LEU A 537 2.72 3.26 8.43
CA LEU A 537 2.28 4.37 9.30
C LEU A 537 2.19 3.91 10.76
N LEU A 538 1.59 2.74 11.01
CA LEU A 538 1.47 2.17 12.35
C LEU A 538 2.85 1.90 12.97
N SER A 539 3.74 1.22 12.25
CA SER A 539 5.05 0.83 12.78
C SER A 539 5.96 2.04 13.01
N GLY A 540 5.92 3.03 12.13
CA GLY A 540 6.58 4.33 12.32
C GLY A 540 6.08 5.08 13.55
N SER A 541 4.76 5.22 13.68
CA SER A 541 4.12 5.87 14.83
C SER A 541 4.44 5.16 16.14
N LEU A 542 4.39 3.82 16.12
CA LEU A 542 4.70 2.97 17.26
C LEU A 542 6.14 3.13 17.74
N GLY A 543 7.09 3.35 16.81
CA GLY A 543 8.47 3.65 17.17
C GLY A 543 8.61 4.89 18.07
N VAL A 544 7.82 5.93 17.79
CA VAL A 544 7.80 7.17 18.60
C VAL A 544 7.14 6.93 19.95
N PHE A 545 5.94 6.35 19.95
CA PHE A 545 5.21 6.06 21.17
C PHE A 545 5.97 5.11 22.11
N ALA A 546 6.71 4.14 21.56
CA ALA A 546 7.54 3.24 22.36
C ALA A 546 8.62 4.03 23.11
N HIS A 547 9.34 4.93 22.43
CA HIS A 547 10.31 5.79 23.09
C HIS A 547 9.68 6.60 24.23
N TRP A 548 8.56 7.29 23.95
CA TRP A 548 7.86 8.13 24.92
C TRP A 548 7.37 7.32 26.13
N ALA A 549 6.77 6.16 25.92
CA ALA A 549 6.30 5.28 27.00
C ALA A 549 7.43 4.70 27.85
N TYR A 550 8.57 4.37 27.25
CA TYR A 550 9.74 3.92 28.00
C TYR A 550 10.45 5.06 28.74
N LEU A 551 10.34 6.30 28.25
CA LEU A 551 10.87 7.49 28.90
C LEU A 551 10.03 7.92 30.11
N SER A 552 8.70 7.81 30.03
CA SER A 552 7.77 8.30 31.06
C SER A 552 7.80 7.52 32.38
N GLY A 553 8.41 6.33 32.40
CA GLY A 553 8.42 5.46 33.59
C GLY A 553 7.08 4.77 33.88
N THR A 554 7.09 3.86 34.86
CA THR A 554 5.95 2.96 35.17
C THR A 554 4.82 3.62 35.94
N GLU A 555 5.06 4.77 36.57
CA GLU A 555 4.05 5.48 37.38
C GLU A 555 2.91 6.05 36.52
N ASN A 556 3.24 6.45 35.29
CA ASN A 556 2.30 7.11 34.37
C ASN A 556 1.38 6.15 33.61
N ILE A 557 1.57 4.84 33.76
CA ILE A 557 0.92 3.79 32.95
C ILE A 557 0.08 2.80 33.77
N ASN A 558 -0.20 3.10 35.05
CA ASN A 558 -1.16 2.38 35.91
C ASN A 558 -1.11 0.84 35.83
N GLY A 559 0.10 0.27 35.91
CA GLY A 559 0.31 -1.19 35.88
C GLY A 559 0.12 -1.86 34.50
N PHE A 560 0.05 -1.09 33.42
CA PHE A 560 0.27 -1.57 32.06
C PHE A 560 1.76 -1.56 31.72
N SER A 561 2.18 -2.36 30.74
CA SER A 561 3.53 -2.29 30.20
C SER A 561 3.67 -1.08 29.24
N PRO A 562 4.85 -0.43 29.17
CA PRO A 562 5.09 0.68 28.25
C PRO A 562 4.73 0.32 26.79
N SER A 563 5.06 -0.90 26.38
CA SER A 563 4.76 -1.41 25.04
C SER A 563 3.27 -1.53 24.75
N ILE A 564 2.42 -1.92 25.70
CA ILE A 564 0.96 -1.94 25.50
C ILE A 564 0.43 -0.52 25.31
N VAL A 565 0.85 0.43 26.15
CA VAL A 565 0.40 1.82 26.04
C VAL A 565 0.84 2.40 24.69
N ALA A 566 2.09 2.18 24.31
CA ALA A 566 2.61 2.62 23.02
C ALA A 566 1.86 2.01 21.83
N ALA A 567 1.65 0.69 21.84
CA ALA A 567 0.90 -0.02 20.82
C ALA A 567 -0.54 0.48 20.72
N PHE A 568 -1.21 0.70 21.84
CA PHE A 568 -2.58 1.20 21.86
C PHE A 568 -2.67 2.62 21.30
N GLY A 569 -1.74 3.50 21.65
CA GLY A 569 -1.64 4.85 21.09
C GLY A 569 -1.45 4.84 19.58
N ALA A 570 -0.50 4.05 19.08
CA ALA A 570 -0.20 3.95 17.65
C ALA A 570 -1.36 3.34 16.84
N CYS A 571 -2.03 2.29 17.35
CA CYS A 571 -3.22 1.70 16.71
C CYS A 571 -4.37 2.71 16.65
N SER A 572 -4.62 3.42 17.76
CA SER A 572 -5.69 4.43 17.83
C SER A 572 -5.43 5.56 16.84
N LEU A 573 -4.18 6.05 16.78
CA LEU A 573 -3.80 7.09 15.83
C LEU A 573 -3.97 6.63 14.37
N THR A 574 -3.47 5.44 14.03
CA THR A 574 -3.56 4.89 12.67
C THR A 574 -5.01 4.75 12.21
N ARG A 575 -5.88 4.25 13.09
CA ARG A 575 -7.32 4.09 12.83
C ARG A 575 -8.02 5.44 12.66
N GLN A 576 -7.70 6.41 13.51
CA GLN A 576 -8.23 7.77 13.39
C GLN A 576 -7.80 8.43 12.08
N CYS A 577 -6.53 8.30 11.68
CA CYS A 577 -6.03 8.80 10.39
C CYS A 577 -6.77 8.15 9.22
N ASN A 578 -6.95 6.83 9.28
CA ASN A 578 -7.66 6.07 8.24
C ASN A 578 -9.13 6.52 8.10
N SER A 579 -9.84 6.66 9.22
CA SER A 579 -11.24 7.10 9.22
C SER A 579 -11.38 8.51 8.64
N GLN A 580 -10.54 9.46 9.07
CA GLN A 580 -10.59 10.85 8.60
C GLN A 580 -10.25 10.99 7.12
N ALA A 581 -9.17 10.34 6.67
CA ALA A 581 -8.77 10.39 5.26
C ALA A 581 -9.84 9.73 4.37
N PHE A 582 -10.47 8.65 4.84
CA PHE A 582 -11.54 7.99 4.11
C PHE A 582 -12.81 8.84 4.03
N GLN A 583 -13.17 9.56 5.09
CA GLN A 583 -14.30 10.49 5.06
C GLN A 583 -14.10 11.59 4.01
N LYS A 584 -12.85 12.02 3.79
CA LYS A 584 -12.49 13.05 2.80
C LYS A 584 -12.44 12.53 1.36
N LEU A 585 -11.84 11.34 1.15
CA LEU A 585 -11.44 10.88 -0.19
C LEU A 585 -12.11 9.58 -0.63
N GLY A 586 -12.82 8.91 0.28
CA GLY A 586 -13.53 7.65 0.03
C GLY A 586 -12.63 6.60 -0.63
N ARG A 587 -13.07 6.12 -1.80
CA ARG A 587 -12.39 5.05 -2.54
C ARG A 587 -10.96 5.44 -2.97
N ALA A 588 -10.73 6.71 -3.28
CA ALA A 588 -9.46 7.20 -3.83
C ALA A 588 -8.35 7.31 -2.78
N MET A 589 -8.68 7.22 -1.49
CA MET A 589 -7.71 7.35 -0.40
C MET A 589 -6.49 6.43 -0.57
N THR A 590 -5.32 7.02 -0.35
CA THR A 590 -3.98 6.43 -0.34
C THR A 590 -3.31 6.61 1.03
N THR A 591 -2.09 6.08 1.20
CA THR A 591 -1.36 6.22 2.47
C THR A 591 -0.84 7.64 2.70
N THR A 592 -0.46 8.37 1.64
CA THR A 592 -0.04 9.77 1.75
C THR A 592 -1.17 10.65 2.32
N ASP A 593 -2.41 10.34 1.94
CA ASP A 593 -3.59 11.03 2.49
C ASP A 593 -3.73 10.77 3.99
N MET A 594 -3.54 9.52 4.43
CA MET A 594 -3.54 9.18 5.86
C MET A 594 -2.42 9.87 6.63
N ILE A 595 -1.22 9.98 6.04
CA ILE A 595 -0.09 10.69 6.64
C ILE A 595 -0.40 12.17 6.84
N SER A 596 -1.15 12.77 5.92
CA SER A 596 -1.60 14.16 6.01
C SER A 596 -2.58 14.40 7.18
N GLU A 597 -3.29 13.35 7.61
CA GLU A 597 -4.22 13.40 8.75
C GLU A 597 -3.55 13.21 10.12
N ILE A 598 -2.26 12.83 10.19
CA ILE A 598 -1.58 12.49 11.46
C ILE A 598 -1.70 13.62 12.48
N GLY A 599 -1.36 14.87 12.11
CA GLY A 599 -1.39 15.99 13.06
C GLY A 599 -2.79 16.27 13.60
N VAL A 600 -3.81 16.24 12.74
CA VAL A 600 -5.21 16.45 13.15
C VAL A 600 -5.71 15.30 14.03
N ALA A 601 -5.39 14.06 13.65
CA ALA A 601 -5.72 12.87 14.43
C ALA A 601 -5.05 12.89 15.82
N PHE A 602 -3.77 13.27 15.87
CA PHE A 602 -2.98 13.33 17.09
C PHE A 602 -3.58 14.33 18.07
N LYS A 603 -3.83 15.56 17.61
CA LYS A 603 -4.47 16.60 18.43
C LYS A 603 -5.81 16.12 18.99
N LYS A 604 -6.66 15.55 18.14
CA LYS A 604 -8.00 15.05 18.51
C LYS A 604 -7.96 13.91 19.53
N LEU A 605 -6.95 13.04 19.48
CA LEU A 605 -6.87 11.91 20.40
C LEU A 605 -6.16 12.26 21.70
N PHE A 606 -5.12 13.08 21.62
CA PHE A 606 -4.13 13.17 22.69
C PHE A 606 -3.94 14.57 23.30
N GLU A 607 -4.43 15.63 22.66
CA GLU A 607 -4.28 17.01 23.15
C GLU A 607 -5.60 17.69 23.51
N THR A 608 -6.72 16.97 23.40
CA THR A 608 -8.08 17.43 23.77
C THR A 608 -8.61 16.84 25.05
#